data_AF-A0A7K7XVI1-F1
#
_entry.id   AF-A0A7K7XVI1-F1
#
_cell.length_a   1.000
_cell.length_b   1.000
_cell.length_c   1.000
_cell.angle_alpha   90.00
_cell.angle_beta   90.00
_cell.angle_gamma   90.00
#
_symmetry.space_group_name_H-M   'P 1'
#
loop_
_entity.id
_entity.type
_entity.pdbx_description
1 polymer ?
#
loop_
_entity_poly.entity_id
_entity_poly.type
_entity_poly.pdbx_seq_one_letter_code
_entity_poly.pdbx_strand_id
1 'polypeptide(L)' 'FGRGAEIPCVLGVSNEFVVLLDLGAKEVVFNCFTGDVIGWSAEGAALRIYHGRGDLVSVRAAGGGGGGGGGGEEGAEGA' A
#
# COMPACT_ATOMS: atom_id res chain seq x y z
N PHE A 1 -1.01 15.31 14.84
CA PHE A 1 -1.34 14.08 14.08
C PHE A 1 -1.52 14.44 12.62
N GLY A 2 -0.41 14.64 11.91
CA GLY A 2 -0.45 14.97 10.50
C GLY A 2 -0.91 13.74 9.73
N ARG A 3 -2.15 13.75 9.25
CA ARG A 3 -2.56 12.84 8.18
C ARG A 3 -1.82 13.32 6.93
N GLY A 4 -0.61 12.82 6.71
CA GLY A 4 -0.03 12.83 5.37
C GLY A 4 -1.03 12.20 4.42
N ALA A 5 -1.12 12.73 3.20
CA ALA A 5 -2.04 12.19 2.20
C ALA A 5 -1.82 10.68 2.05
N GLU A 6 -2.90 9.90 2.05
CA GLU A 6 -2.82 8.48 1.72
C GLU A 6 -2.49 8.36 0.23
N ILE A 7 -1.43 7.61 -0.08
CA ILE A 7 -0.98 7.39 -1.45
C ILE A 7 -1.29 5.93 -1.83
N PRO A 8 -1.92 5.68 -3.00
CA PRO A 8 -2.05 4.33 -3.53
C PRO A 8 -0.67 3.70 -3.73
N CYS A 9 -0.39 2.65 -2.96
CA CYS A 9 0.90 1.97 -3.00
C CYS A 9 0.75 0.46 -2.95
N VAL A 10 1.84 -0.23 -3.28
CA VAL A 10 2.01 -1.66 -3.06
C VAL A 10 3.11 -1.90 -2.02
N LEU A 11 2.87 -2.85 -1.13
CA LEU A 11 3.86 -3.32 -0.17
C LEU A 11 4.66 -4.48 -0.78
N GLY A 12 5.96 -4.31 -0.93
CA GLY A 12 6.90 -5.36 -1.31
C GLY A 12 7.68 -5.85 -0.08
N VAL A 13 7.75 -7.16 0.09
CA VAL A 13 8.51 -7.79 1.18
C VAL A 13 9.42 -8.85 0.59
N SER A 14 10.69 -8.82 0.97
CA SER A 14 11.71 -9.82 0.63
C SER A 14 12.52 -10.17 1.88
N ASN A 15 13.47 -11.09 1.74
CA ASN A 15 14.37 -11.41 2.85
C ASN A 15 15.25 -10.22 3.26
N GLU A 16 15.59 -9.33 2.31
CA GLU A 16 16.53 -8.24 2.54
C GLU A 16 15.84 -6.89 2.75
N PHE A 17 14.72 -6.65 2.06
CA PHE A 17 14.05 -5.35 2.03
C PHE A 17 12.55 -5.43 2.27
N VAL A 18 12.04 -4.40 2.93
CA VAL A 18 10.64 -4.00 2.94
C VAL A 18 10.52 -2.67 2.20
N VAL A 19 9.65 -2.59 1.20
CA VAL A 19 9.49 -1.41 0.35
C VAL A 19 8.03 -1.04 0.15
N LEU A 20 7.75 0.25 -0.02
CA LEU A 20 6.49 0.74 -0.58
C LEU A 20 6.76 1.43 -1.91
N LEU A 21 5.98 1.05 -2.93
CA LEU A 21 6.04 1.67 -4.25
C LEU A 21 4.75 2.44 -4.51
N ASP A 22 4.87 3.73 -4.84
CA ASP A 22 3.77 4.56 -5.29
C ASP A 22 3.34 4.13 -6.70
N LEU A 23 2.06 3.78 -6.84
CA LEU A 23 1.50 3.32 -8.11
C LEU A 23 1.30 4.43 -9.14
N GLY A 24 1.14 5.68 -8.70
CA GLY A 24 1.01 6.86 -9.56
C GLY A 24 2.36 7.32 -10.08
N ALA A 25 3.29 7.62 -9.16
CA ALA A 25 4.63 8.08 -9.52
C ALA A 25 5.53 6.99 -10.10
N LYS A 26 5.23 5.71 -9.85
CA LYS A 26 6.07 4.55 -10.20
C LYS A 26 7.45 4.58 -9.52
N GLU A 27 7.51 5.08 -8.30
CA GLU A 27 8.75 5.23 -7.52
C GLU A 27 8.66 4.54 -6.16
N VAL A 28 9.82 4.16 -5.61
CA VAL A 28 9.94 3.64 -4.25
C VAL A 28 9.87 4.81 -3.27
N VAL A 29 8.79 4.90 -2.51
CA VAL A 29 8.55 5.97 -1.53
C VAL A 29 8.94 5.58 -0.11
N PHE A 30 9.18 4.29 0.13
CA PHE A 30 9.71 3.76 1.39
C PHE A 30 10.60 2.56 1.10
N ASN A 31 11.74 2.48 1.78
CA ASN A 31 12.58 1.29 1.83
C ASN A 31 13.24 1.18 3.20
N CYS A 32 13.34 -0.04 3.73
CA CYS A 32 14.23 -0.36 4.83
C CYS A 32 14.75 -1.79 4.68
N PHE A 33 15.86 -2.09 5.35
CA PHE A 33 16.29 -3.47 5.49
C PHE A 33 15.32 -4.22 6.40
N THR A 34 15.04 -5.48 6.07
CA THR A 34 14.17 -6.33 6.90
C THR A 34 14.72 -6.46 8.33
N GLY A 35 16.04 -6.44 8.50
CA GLY A 35 16.70 -6.44 9.82
C GLY A 35 16.50 -5.17 10.65
N ASP A 36 16.10 -4.06 10.04
CA ASP A 36 15.79 -2.81 10.74
C ASP A 36 14.34 -2.76 11.24
N VAL A 37 13.49 -3.73 10.87
CA VAL A 37 12.13 -3.84 11.39
C VAL A 37 12.19 -4.35 12.82
N ILE A 38 11.82 -3.50 13.77
CA ILE A 38 11.85 -3.83 15.21
C ILE A 38 10.53 -4.44 15.69
N GLY A 39 9.45 -4.28 14.93
CA GLY A 39 8.15 -4.88 15.24
C GLY A 39 7.06 -4.46 14.26
N TRP A 40 5.94 -5.17 14.26
CA TRP A 40 4.79 -4.86 13.45
C TRP A 40 3.49 -5.26 14.17
N SER A 41 2.39 -4.62 13.80
CA SER A 41 1.05 -4.95 14.30
C SER A 41 0.02 -4.79 13.20
N ALA A 42 -0.97 -5.67 13.17
CA ALA A 42 -2.11 -5.58 12.25
C ALA A 42 -3.40 -5.31 13.04
N GLU A 43 -4.24 -4.40 12.53
CA GLU A 43 -5.54 -4.07 13.11
C GLU A 43 -6.55 -3.86 11.97
N GLY A 44 -7.48 -4.80 11.81
CA GLY A 44 -8.37 -4.82 10.67
C GLY A 44 -7.59 -4.89 9.35
N ALA A 45 -7.83 -3.92 8.46
CA ALA A 45 -7.13 -3.80 7.18
C ALA A 45 -5.81 -3.01 7.28
N ALA A 46 -5.42 -2.51 8.46
CA ALA A 46 -4.22 -1.71 8.62
C ALA A 46 -3.03 -2.56 9.11
N LEU A 47 -1.87 -2.36 8.51
CA LEU A 47 -0.58 -2.90 8.95
C LEU A 47 0.33 -1.73 9.34
N ARG A 48 0.84 -1.78 10.57
CA ARG A 48 1.82 -0.83 11.12
C ARG A 48 3.16 -1.52 11.24
N ILE A 49 4.20 -0.93 10.67
CA ILE A 49 5.57 -1.46 10.69
C ILE A 49 6.44 -0.41 11.40
N TYR A 50 7.08 -0.83 12.49
CA TYR A 50 8.02 -0.03 13.26
C TYR A 50 9.44 -0.40 12.86
N HIS A 51 10.28 0.58 12.54
CA HIS A 51 11.63 0.35 12.04
C HIS A 51 12.66 1.34 12.61
N GLY A 52 13.94 1.00 12.48
CA GLY A 52 15.06 1.83 12.91
C GLY A 52 14.98 2.19 14.39
N ARG A 53 14.81 3.48 14.69
CA ARG A 53 14.73 4.00 16.07
C ARG A 53 13.29 4.15 16.60
N GLY A 54 12.32 3.51 15.95
CA GLY A 54 10.91 3.59 16.30
C GLY A 54 10.07 4.41 15.32
N ASP A 55 10.58 4.67 14.11
CA ASP A 55 9.80 5.29 13.04
C ASP A 55 8.69 4.33 12.59
N LEU A 56 7.58 4.90 12.13
CA LEU A 56 6.37 4.16 11.79
C LEU A 56 5.98 4.41 10.33
N VAL A 57 5.82 3.33 9.58
CA VAL A 57 5.07 3.32 8.33
C VAL A 57 3.77 2.53 8.51
N SER A 58 2.67 3.09 8.01
CA SER A 58 1.35 2.46 8.08
C SER A 58 0.80 2.29 6.68
N VAL A 59 0.38 1.08 6.36
CA VAL A 59 -0.36 0.78 5.12
C VAL A 59 -1.72 0.23 5.45
N ARG A 60 -2.69 0.45 4.55
CA ARG A 60 -4.03 -0.13 4.66
C ARG A 60 -4.28 -0.95 3.41
N ALA A 61 -4.71 -2.19 3.57
CA ALA A 61 -5.20 -2.99 2.46
C ALA A 61 -6.40 -2.27 1.85
N ALA A 62 -6.40 -2.11 0.52
CA ALA A 62 -7.62 -1.76 -0.19
C ALA A 62 -8.65 -2.86 0.10
N GLY A 63 -9.82 -2.49 0.61
CA GLY A 63 -10.87 -3.46 0.93
C GLY A 63 -11.15 -4.34 -0.28
N GLY A 64 -11.27 -5.65 -0.08
CA GLY A 64 -11.55 -6.62 -1.13
C GLY A 64 -12.93 -6.41 -1.76
N GLY A 65 -13.09 -5.39 -2.59
CA GLY A 65 -14.03 -5.36 -3.70
C GLY A 65 -13.31 -6.00 -4.88
N GLY A 66 -13.85 -7.11 -5.37
CA GLY A 66 -13.22 -7.95 -6.39
C GLY A 66 -12.64 -7.18 -7.57
N GLY A 67 -11.56 -7.72 -8.12
CA GLY A 67 -11.16 -7.40 -9.48
C GLY A 67 -12.34 -7.63 -10.42
N GLY A 68 -12.98 -6.54 -10.82
CA GLY A 68 -13.76 -6.41 -12.04
C GLY A 68 -13.05 -5.37 -12.87
N GLY A 69 -12.18 -5.84 -13.75
CA GLY A 69 -11.56 -5.03 -14.79
C GLY A 69 -12.63 -4.42 -15.70
N GLY A 70 -12.22 -3.39 -16.43
CA GLY A 70 -13.10 -2.61 -17.28
C GLY A 70 -13.82 -3.40 -18.37
N GLY A 71 -14.99 -2.87 -18.71
CA GLY A 71 -15.67 -2.90 -20.00
C GLY A 71 -16.62 -1.70 -19.94
N GLY A 72 -16.36 -0.60 -20.63
CA GLY A 72 -16.50 -0.50 -22.07
C GLY A 72 -17.96 -0.14 -22.35
N GLU A 73 -18.21 1.13 -22.68
CA GLU A 73 -19.50 1.64 -23.16
C GLU A 73 -20.03 0.74 -24.29
N GLU A 74 -21.29 0.31 -24.21
CA GLU A 74 -22.01 -0.17 -25.37
C GLU A 74 -23.46 0.34 -25.36
N GLY A 75 -23.75 1.19 -26.34
CA GLY A 75 -25.01 1.21 -27.07
C GLY A 75 -26.23 1.83 -26.39
N ALA A 76 -26.55 3.06 -26.77
CA ALA A 76 -27.91 3.57 -26.74
C ALA A 76 -28.83 2.68 -27.59
N GLU A 77 -29.90 2.14 -27.01
CA GLU A 77 -31.00 1.58 -27.79
C GLU A 77 -31.96 2.70 -28.18
N GLY A 78 -32.04 2.98 -29.47
CA GLY A 78 -33.16 3.69 -30.09
C GLY A 78 -33.76 2.79 -31.17
N ALA A 79 -35.06 2.50 -31.06
CA ALA A 79 -36.05 2.40 -32.12
C ALA A 79 -37.43 2.14 -31.50
#